data_AF-A0A7K7LNF0-F1
#
_entry.id   AF-A0A7K7LNF0-F1
#
_cell.length_a   1.000
_cell.length_b   1.000
_cell.length_c   1.000
_cell.angle_alpha   90.00
_cell.angle_beta   90.00
_cell.angle_gamma   90.00
#
_symmetry.space_group_name_H-M   'P 1'
#
loop_
_entity.id
_entity.type
_entity.pdbx_description
1 polymer ?
#
loop_
_entity_poly.entity_id
_entity_poly.type
_entity_poly.pdbx_seq_one_letter_code
_entity_poly.pdbx_strand_id
1 'polypeptide(L)'
;VYVIESEWNDETPAKKLELTCNTSDEALPVYWKKGTELIGTGRTLIAEVKEFPDAGNYTCLAANSHEVVSYDFFLISKIDSNGQMIRSILKSYKEPNRTFLKCEAKNYSGIFMCSWMTENESPNVKFTIRSLKGSHGDVTCSSPVANTDKSVTEYTAQCQKENYCQFAEEHQPIEMFLEVIDEVEYENYTSSFFIRDIIKPDPPQCQYAGTNGTVTWTYPRTWSTPKTYFPLTFKVKVERTKKHENQEHDTEEQSIQIPATGPKDKISVKARDRYYNSSWSEWSSLCR
;
A
#
# COMPACT_ATOMS: atom_id res chain seq x y z
N VAL A 1 10.10 20.84 4.88
CA VAL A 1 9.75 20.24 3.57
C VAL A 1 8.36 20.77 3.22
N TYR A 2 8.20 21.32 2.02
CA TYR A 2 6.91 21.84 1.53
C TYR A 2 6.55 21.12 0.25
N VAL A 3 5.27 20.74 0.12
CA VAL A 3 4.73 20.17 -1.11
C VAL A 3 4.02 21.28 -1.86
N ILE A 4 4.46 21.54 -3.09
CA ILE A 4 3.91 22.55 -3.97
C ILE A 4 3.06 21.86 -5.03
N GLU A 5 1.75 22.09 -4.97
CA GLU A 5 0.84 21.70 -6.05
C GLU A 5 1.09 22.59 -7.27
N SER A 6 1.44 21.97 -8.39
CA SER A 6 1.74 22.64 -9.66
C SER A 6 0.86 22.09 -10.77
N GLU A 7 0.04 22.95 -11.37
CA GLU A 7 -0.78 22.59 -12.52
C GLU A 7 0.13 22.32 -13.71
N TRP A 8 0.12 21.08 -14.22
CA TRP A 8 1.14 20.58 -15.14
C TRP A 8 0.77 20.86 -16.61
N ASN A 9 0.83 22.14 -16.98
CA ASN A 9 0.67 22.64 -18.36
C ASN A 9 1.56 23.87 -18.64
N ASP A 10 1.73 24.21 -19.91
CA ASP A 10 2.60 25.31 -20.35
C ASP A 10 2.00 26.71 -20.09
N GLU A 11 0.69 26.80 -19.85
CA GLU A 11 -0.03 28.08 -19.74
C GLU A 11 -0.02 28.65 -18.31
N THR A 12 -0.04 27.79 -17.30
CA THR A 12 -0.16 28.21 -15.90
C THR A 12 1.18 28.74 -15.39
N PRO A 13 1.25 29.97 -14.88
CA PRO A 13 2.49 30.57 -14.41
C PRO A 13 3.03 29.89 -13.15
N ALA A 14 4.31 30.15 -12.86
CA ALA A 14 4.96 29.68 -11.65
C ALA A 14 4.30 30.24 -10.37
N LYS A 15 4.26 29.42 -9.32
CA LYS A 15 3.79 29.84 -8.01
C LYS A 15 4.88 30.64 -7.29
N LYS A 16 4.53 31.83 -6.81
CA LYS A 16 5.43 32.69 -6.02
C LYS A 16 5.33 32.35 -4.55
N LEU A 17 6.46 32.00 -3.95
CA LEU A 17 6.59 31.63 -2.54
C LEU A 17 7.60 32.56 -1.87
N GLU A 18 7.20 33.18 -0.77
CA GLU A 18 8.11 33.99 0.04
C GLU A 18 8.79 33.11 1.09
N LEU A 19 10.10 32.93 0.93
CA LEU A 19 10.97 32.23 1.86
C LEU A 19 11.59 33.25 2.82
N THR A 20 11.61 32.93 4.11
CA THR A 20 12.25 33.77 5.14
C THR A 20 13.33 32.98 5.86
N CYS A 21 14.53 33.54 5.90
CA CYS A 21 15.67 32.91 6.54
C CYS A 21 15.46 32.87 8.06
N ASN A 22 15.46 31.67 8.63
CA ASN A 22 15.15 31.47 10.03
C ASN A 22 16.36 31.75 10.93
N THR A 23 16.62 33.04 11.17
CA THR A 23 17.66 33.54 12.08
C THR A 23 17.04 34.39 13.19
N SER A 24 17.55 34.23 14.42
CA SER A 24 17.21 35.07 15.56
C SER A 24 17.93 36.43 15.55
N ASP A 25 19.02 36.54 14.81
CA ASP A 25 19.76 37.79 14.62
C ASP A 25 19.24 38.51 13.37
N GLU A 26 18.55 39.63 13.58
CA GLU A 26 17.95 40.43 12.51
C GLU A 26 18.98 41.21 11.70
N ALA A 27 20.15 41.49 12.27
CA ALA A 27 21.22 42.26 11.65
C ALA A 27 22.20 41.38 10.87
N LEU A 28 22.08 40.05 10.99
CA LEU A 28 22.95 39.11 10.29
C LEU A 28 22.75 39.23 8.77
N PRO A 29 23.76 39.64 7.99
CA PRO A 29 23.67 39.64 6.54
C PRO A 29 23.63 38.18 6.04
N VAL A 30 22.64 37.86 5.21
CA VAL A 30 22.43 36.52 4.66
C VAL A 30 22.21 36.54 3.14
N TYR A 31 22.46 35.40 2.50
CA TYR A 31 22.18 35.18 1.08
C TYR A 31 21.63 33.77 0.84
N TRP A 32 20.98 33.58 -0.30
CA TRP A 32 20.31 32.34 -0.65
C TRP A 32 20.99 31.64 -1.81
N LYS A 33 21.12 30.31 -1.69
CA LYS A 33 21.58 29.43 -2.76
C LYS A 33 20.57 28.34 -3.07
N LYS A 34 20.56 27.92 -4.32
CA LYS A 34 19.90 26.69 -4.77
C LYS A 34 20.91 25.86 -5.54
N GLY A 35 21.19 24.68 -5.01
CA GLY A 35 22.38 23.93 -5.43
C GLY A 35 23.64 24.78 -5.23
N THR A 36 24.33 25.13 -6.32
CA THR A 36 25.54 25.96 -6.31
C THR A 36 25.29 27.43 -6.66
N GLU A 37 24.10 27.76 -7.18
CA GLU A 37 23.77 29.08 -7.72
C GLU A 37 23.32 30.05 -6.62
N LEU A 38 23.81 31.29 -6.68
CA LEU A 38 23.36 32.40 -5.84
C LEU A 38 22.09 33.00 -6.43
N ILE A 39 20.97 32.88 -5.71
CA ILE A 39 19.64 33.25 -6.23
C ILE A 39 19.03 34.47 -5.54
N GLY A 40 19.64 34.95 -4.46
CA GLY A 40 19.15 36.15 -3.77
C GLY A 40 20.01 36.56 -2.58
N THR A 41 19.78 37.78 -2.10
CA THR A 41 20.43 38.34 -0.90
C THR A 41 19.37 38.95 0.01
N GLY A 42 19.66 39.03 1.30
CA GLY A 42 18.69 39.50 2.30
C GLY A 42 17.86 38.37 2.91
N ARG A 43 17.09 38.73 3.95
CA ARG A 43 16.37 37.75 4.78
C ARG A 43 15.24 37.04 4.04
N THR A 44 14.59 37.72 3.10
CA THR A 44 13.46 37.21 2.33
C THR A 44 13.86 36.93 0.89
N LEU A 45 13.39 35.82 0.33
CA LEU A 45 13.56 35.44 -1.06
C LEU A 45 12.19 35.09 -1.66
N ILE A 46 11.87 35.65 -2.84
CA ILE A 46 10.70 35.22 -3.60
C ILE A 46 11.15 34.11 -4.57
N ALA A 47 10.74 32.88 -4.29
CA ALA A 47 10.97 31.74 -5.17
C ALA A 47 9.80 31.57 -6.14
N GLU A 48 10.11 31.40 -7.42
CA GLU A 48 9.14 31.01 -8.46
C GLU A 48 9.27 29.51 -8.68
N VAL A 49 8.20 28.75 -8.45
CA VAL A 49 8.21 27.28 -8.52
C VAL A 49 7.13 26.80 -9.50
N LYS A 50 7.55 26.10 -10.56
CA LYS A 50 6.66 25.52 -11.58
C LYS A 50 7.03 24.07 -11.89
N GLU A 51 8.29 23.81 -12.23
CA GLU A 51 8.76 22.51 -12.72
C GLU A 51 9.81 21.88 -11.81
N PHE A 52 10.20 20.62 -12.07
CA PHE A 52 11.16 19.90 -11.22
C PHE A 52 12.51 20.61 -11.01
N PRO A 53 13.12 21.30 -11.99
CA PRO A 53 14.31 22.11 -11.75
C PRO A 53 14.10 23.20 -10.70
N ASP A 54 12.85 23.65 -10.48
CA ASP A 54 12.47 24.63 -9.46
C ASP A 54 12.41 24.06 -8.04
N ALA A 55 12.32 22.74 -7.91
CA ALA A 55 12.22 22.06 -6.63
C ALA A 55 13.58 21.88 -5.92
N GLY A 56 13.58 21.16 -4.80
CA GLY A 56 14.78 20.83 -4.04
C GLY A 56 15.13 21.83 -2.95
N ASN A 57 16.41 21.89 -2.57
CA ASN A 57 16.88 22.69 -1.43
C ASN A 57 17.13 24.16 -1.81
N TYR A 58 16.46 25.05 -1.07
CA TYR A 58 16.75 26.48 -0.97
C TYR A 58 17.46 26.73 0.35
N THR A 59 18.73 27.11 0.29
CA THR A 59 19.59 27.21 1.47
C THR A 59 19.91 28.67 1.74
N CYS A 60 19.61 29.14 2.95
CA CYS A 60 20.05 30.43 3.46
C CYS A 60 21.40 30.26 4.16
N LEU A 61 22.37 31.13 3.82
CA LEU A 61 23.69 31.12 4.42
C LEU A 61 24.07 32.50 4.96
N ALA A 62 24.87 32.49 6.02
CA ALA A 62 25.44 33.70 6.59
C ALA A 62 26.51 34.28 5.65
N ALA A 63 26.45 35.58 5.36
CA ALA A 63 27.34 36.22 4.38
C ALA A 63 28.80 36.28 4.84
N ASN A 64 29.03 36.27 6.15
CA ASN A 64 30.34 36.38 6.78
C ASN A 64 31.05 35.02 6.93
N SER A 65 30.36 33.98 7.40
CA SER A 65 30.94 32.65 7.66
C SER A 65 30.67 31.64 6.55
N HIS A 66 29.72 31.92 5.64
CA HIS A 66 29.20 30.96 4.66
C HIS A 66 28.58 29.70 5.28
N GLU A 67 28.22 29.75 6.57
CA GLU A 67 27.54 28.65 7.25
C GLU A 67 26.05 28.64 6.91
N VAL A 68 25.47 27.44 6.89
CA VAL A 68 24.03 27.26 6.66
C VAL A 68 23.28 27.74 7.89
N VAL A 69 22.37 28.69 7.67
CA VAL A 69 21.48 29.25 8.71
C VAL A 69 20.18 28.47 8.74
N SER A 70 19.54 28.31 7.59
CA SER A 70 18.30 27.56 7.43
C SER A 70 18.20 27.00 6.01
N TYR A 71 17.31 26.04 5.81
CA TYR A 71 16.99 25.53 4.48
C TYR A 71 15.51 25.17 4.38
N ASP A 72 14.95 25.37 3.19
CA ASP A 72 13.60 24.98 2.82
C ASP A 72 13.70 23.99 1.64
N PHE A 73 13.12 22.81 1.79
CA PHE A 73 13.11 21.79 0.74
C PHE A 73 11.73 21.72 0.09
N PHE A 74 11.66 21.92 -1.21
CA PHE A 74 10.44 21.86 -2.00
C PHE A 74 10.30 20.54 -2.75
N LEU A 75 9.12 19.97 -2.64
CA LEU A 75 8.61 18.85 -3.44
C LEU A 75 7.52 19.38 -4.36
N ILE A 76 7.34 18.77 -5.52
CA ILE A 76 6.30 19.14 -6.48
C ILE A 76 5.28 18.02 -6.61
N SER A 77 4.01 18.36 -6.40
CA SER A 77 2.89 17.50 -6.75
C SER A 77 2.24 17.99 -8.04
N LYS A 78 2.26 17.17 -9.07
CA LYS A 78 1.66 17.48 -10.37
C LYS A 78 0.15 17.37 -10.26
N ILE A 79 -0.58 18.42 -10.63
CA ILE A 79 -2.05 18.40 -10.73
C ILE A 79 -2.48 18.70 -12.17
N ASP A 80 -3.62 18.14 -12.59
CA ASP A 80 -4.26 18.49 -13.86
C ASP A 80 -5.07 19.79 -13.73
N SER A 81 -5.68 20.22 -14.84
CA SER A 81 -6.52 21.44 -14.89
C SER A 81 -7.81 21.35 -14.04
N ASN A 82 -8.17 20.17 -13.54
CA ASN A 82 -9.29 19.98 -12.62
C ASN A 82 -8.82 19.93 -11.15
N GLY A 83 -7.53 20.15 -10.89
CA GLY A 83 -6.93 20.02 -9.57
C GLY A 83 -6.74 18.58 -9.10
N GLN A 84 -6.84 17.59 -9.99
CA GLN A 84 -6.59 16.20 -9.63
C GLN A 84 -5.10 15.86 -9.75
N MET A 85 -4.56 15.19 -8.76
CA MET A 85 -3.17 14.73 -8.77
C MET A 85 -2.93 13.76 -9.93
N ILE A 86 -1.92 14.07 -10.75
CA ILE A 86 -1.42 13.20 -11.80
C ILE A 86 -0.59 12.10 -11.14
N ARG A 87 -0.95 10.84 -11.41
CA ARG A 87 -0.33 9.66 -10.82
C ARG A 87 0.50 8.94 -11.87
N SER A 88 1.79 8.88 -11.66
CA SER A 88 2.79 8.31 -12.57
C SER A 88 3.77 7.37 -11.87
N ILE A 89 3.98 7.50 -10.55
CA ILE A 89 5.00 6.70 -9.86
C ILE A 89 4.52 5.27 -9.60
N LEU A 90 3.29 5.08 -9.07
CA LEU A 90 2.75 3.74 -8.81
C LEU A 90 1.96 3.18 -9.99
N LYS A 91 2.07 1.86 -10.17
CA LYS A 91 1.24 1.08 -11.07
C LYS A 91 -0.05 0.65 -10.36
N SER A 92 -1.19 0.81 -11.04
CA SER A 92 -2.49 0.36 -10.55
C SER A 92 -2.65 -1.17 -10.63
N TYR A 93 -3.26 -1.76 -9.61
CA TYR A 93 -3.67 -3.18 -9.58
C TYR A 93 -4.89 -3.47 -10.46
N LYS A 94 -5.76 -2.48 -10.72
CA LYS A 94 -7.00 -2.67 -11.47
C LYS A 94 -7.30 -1.44 -12.31
N GLU A 95 -7.51 -1.67 -13.60
CA GLU A 95 -8.06 -0.67 -14.51
C GLU A 95 -9.53 -0.98 -14.79
N PRO A 96 -10.43 0.03 -14.90
CA PRO A 96 -10.17 1.48 -14.81
C PRO A 96 -10.25 2.05 -13.38
N ASN A 97 -10.68 1.25 -12.39
CA ASN A 97 -10.79 1.67 -10.98
C ASN A 97 -9.39 1.68 -10.34
N ARG A 98 -8.60 2.70 -10.69
CA ARG A 98 -7.18 2.90 -10.36
C ARG A 98 -6.88 2.66 -8.87
N THR A 99 -6.55 1.43 -8.52
CA THR A 99 -6.27 1.00 -7.14
C THR A 99 -4.78 0.79 -7.00
N PHE A 100 -4.10 1.64 -6.24
CA PHE A 100 -2.63 1.61 -6.13
C PHE A 100 -2.14 1.00 -4.82
N LEU A 101 -2.87 1.22 -3.73
CA LEU A 101 -2.57 0.71 -2.40
C LEU A 101 -3.59 -0.37 -2.05
N LYS A 102 -3.14 -1.63 -2.02
CA LYS A 102 -3.96 -2.78 -1.68
C LYS A 102 -3.59 -3.26 -0.30
N CYS A 103 -4.56 -3.54 0.57
CA CYS A 103 -4.29 -4.14 1.88
C CYS A 103 -5.10 -5.44 2.02
N GLU A 104 -4.51 -6.46 2.63
CA GLU A 104 -5.12 -7.76 2.90
C GLU A 104 -4.82 -8.21 4.34
N ALA A 105 -5.81 -8.78 5.01
CA ALA A 105 -5.70 -9.34 6.35
C ALA A 105 -5.98 -10.84 6.32
N LYS A 106 -5.12 -11.63 6.98
CA LYS A 106 -5.30 -13.10 7.02
C LYS A 106 -6.36 -13.55 8.00
N ASN A 107 -6.68 -12.71 8.96
CA ASN A 107 -7.54 -12.99 10.11
C ASN A 107 -7.99 -11.66 10.74
N TYR A 108 -8.75 -11.73 11.83
CA TYR A 108 -9.25 -10.57 12.56
C TYR A 108 -8.31 -10.10 13.69
N SER A 109 -7.01 -10.39 13.64
CA SER A 109 -6.08 -10.02 14.73
C SER A 109 -5.77 -8.52 14.83
N GLY A 110 -6.17 -7.72 13.84
CA GLY A 110 -5.70 -6.34 13.70
C GLY A 110 -4.46 -6.21 12.80
N ILE A 111 -3.83 -7.32 12.42
CA ILE A 111 -2.64 -7.35 11.56
C ILE A 111 -3.05 -7.51 10.11
N PHE A 112 -2.53 -6.65 9.24
CA PHE A 112 -2.75 -6.66 7.80
C PHE A 112 -1.47 -6.29 7.06
N MET A 113 -1.41 -6.65 5.78
CA MET A 113 -0.28 -6.32 4.90
C MET A 113 -0.79 -5.42 3.80
N CYS A 114 -0.15 -4.26 3.63
CA CYS A 114 -0.40 -3.39 2.49
C CYS A 114 0.70 -3.56 1.45
N SER A 115 0.30 -3.49 0.19
CA SER A 115 1.16 -3.67 -0.97
C SER A 115 0.87 -2.62 -2.04
N TRP A 116 1.92 -2.23 -2.76
CA TRP A 116 1.85 -1.36 -3.92
C TRP A 116 2.92 -1.76 -4.93
N MET A 117 2.73 -1.37 -6.19
CA MET A 117 3.63 -1.73 -7.28
C MET A 117 4.13 -0.49 -8.00
N THR A 118 5.36 -0.54 -8.51
CA THR A 118 5.91 0.50 -9.36
C THR A 118 6.72 -0.13 -10.49
N GLU A 119 6.61 0.47 -11.67
CA GLU A 119 7.49 0.20 -12.82
C GLU A 119 8.69 1.14 -12.84
N ASN A 120 8.76 2.07 -11.88
CA ASN A 120 9.85 3.01 -11.76
C ASN A 120 11.11 2.29 -11.27
N GLU A 121 12.18 2.37 -12.07
CA GLU A 121 13.49 1.82 -11.76
C GLU A 121 14.39 2.81 -11.00
N SER A 122 13.87 4.01 -10.68
CA SER A 122 14.59 5.02 -9.89
C SER A 122 15.05 4.43 -8.55
N PRO A 123 16.37 4.45 -8.24
CA PRO A 123 16.88 4.02 -6.95
C PRO A 123 16.54 5.02 -5.84
N ASN A 124 16.03 6.21 -6.19
CA ASN A 124 15.80 7.32 -5.28
C ASN A 124 14.36 7.39 -4.76
N VAL A 125 13.47 6.50 -5.23
CA VAL A 125 12.08 6.47 -4.79
C VAL A 125 11.98 6.07 -3.31
N LYS A 126 11.25 6.88 -2.53
CA LYS A 126 11.04 6.69 -1.09
C LYS A 126 9.56 6.55 -0.80
N PHE A 127 9.24 5.59 0.05
CA PHE A 127 7.88 5.29 0.46
C PHE A 127 7.72 5.48 1.98
N THR A 128 6.69 6.21 2.38
CA THR A 128 6.30 6.31 3.80
C THR A 128 4.83 5.97 3.94
N ILE A 129 4.53 4.90 4.67
CA ILE A 129 3.15 4.46 4.96
C ILE A 129 2.78 4.76 6.40
N ARG A 130 1.61 5.35 6.62
CA ARG A 130 1.08 5.72 7.94
C ARG A 130 -0.45 5.72 7.93
N SER A 131 -1.06 5.74 9.12
CA SER A 131 -2.50 6.04 9.22
C SER A 131 -2.73 7.56 9.22
N LEU A 132 -3.87 8.01 8.69
CA LEU A 132 -4.25 9.44 8.70
C LEU A 132 -4.65 9.96 10.09
N LYS A 133 -5.04 9.09 11.02
CA LYS A 133 -5.43 9.52 12.37
C LYS A 133 -4.21 9.81 13.26
N GLY A 134 -3.63 11.01 13.16
CA GLY A 134 -2.80 11.66 14.19
C GLY A 134 -1.43 11.03 14.55
N SER A 135 -0.64 11.75 15.34
CA SER A 135 0.79 11.46 15.65
C SER A 135 1.07 10.19 16.46
N HIS A 136 0.03 9.55 16.99
CA HIS A 136 0.04 8.23 17.62
C HIS A 136 -1.05 7.36 17.00
N GLY A 137 -0.98 7.22 15.66
CA GLY A 137 -1.99 6.49 14.91
C GLY A 137 -2.33 5.15 15.52
N ASP A 138 -3.60 4.78 15.45
CA ASP A 138 -4.11 3.47 15.88
C ASP A 138 -3.52 2.31 15.04
N VAL A 139 -2.56 2.59 14.16
CA VAL A 139 -1.90 1.61 13.31
C VAL A 139 -0.40 1.86 13.27
N THR A 140 0.37 0.84 13.64
CA THR A 140 1.82 0.80 13.49
C THR A 140 2.20 0.00 12.25
N CYS A 141 3.06 0.52 11.38
CA CYS A 141 3.53 -0.18 10.18
C CYS A 141 5.05 -0.41 10.20
N SER A 142 5.48 -1.53 9.61
CA SER A 142 6.89 -1.81 9.34
C SER A 142 7.42 -0.93 8.21
N SER A 143 8.74 -0.84 8.10
CA SER A 143 9.38 -0.27 6.91
C SER A 143 8.98 -1.05 5.65
N PRO A 144 8.80 -0.37 4.50
CA PRO A 144 8.53 -1.03 3.22
C PRO A 144 9.65 -1.99 2.80
N VAL A 145 9.27 -3.16 2.31
CA VAL A 145 10.16 -4.19 1.78
C VAL A 145 9.88 -4.41 0.31
N ALA A 146 10.92 -4.28 -0.52
CA ALA A 146 10.85 -4.53 -1.96
C ALA A 146 10.89 -6.04 -2.27
N ASN A 147 10.03 -6.48 -3.19
CA ASN A 147 10.05 -7.80 -3.79
C ASN A 147 10.23 -7.64 -5.32
N THR A 148 11.40 -8.05 -5.80
CA THR A 148 11.84 -7.92 -7.19
C THR A 148 11.71 -9.22 -7.99
N ASP A 149 11.05 -10.25 -7.46
CA ASP A 149 10.90 -11.55 -8.14
C ASP A 149 9.97 -11.49 -9.37
N LYS A 150 9.30 -10.35 -9.58
CA LYS A 150 8.34 -10.09 -10.65
C LYS A 150 8.90 -9.04 -11.61
N SER A 151 8.31 -8.96 -12.81
CA SER A 151 8.65 -7.91 -13.80
C SER A 151 8.32 -6.49 -13.36
N VAL A 152 7.60 -6.35 -12.23
CA VAL A 152 7.24 -5.09 -11.58
C VAL A 152 7.67 -5.22 -10.13
N THR A 153 8.31 -4.19 -9.58
CA THR A 153 8.72 -4.22 -8.17
C THR A 153 7.49 -4.02 -7.29
N GLU A 154 7.20 -5.01 -6.44
CA GLU A 154 6.13 -4.94 -5.45
C GLU A 154 6.73 -4.60 -4.09
N TYR A 155 6.23 -3.53 -3.48
CA TYR A 155 6.57 -3.17 -2.11
C TYR A 155 5.49 -3.65 -1.17
N THR A 156 5.90 -4.10 0.02
CA THR A 156 4.99 -4.54 1.08
C THR A 156 5.35 -3.92 2.42
N ALA A 157 4.34 -3.65 3.23
CA ALA A 157 4.52 -3.25 4.63
C ALA A 157 3.48 -3.97 5.50
N GLN A 158 3.94 -4.58 6.58
CA GLN A 158 3.04 -5.16 7.58
C GLN A 158 2.62 -4.06 8.55
N CYS A 159 1.31 -3.97 8.77
CA CYS A 159 0.71 -3.00 9.67
C CYS A 159 -0.14 -3.72 10.73
N GLN A 160 -0.24 -3.12 11.90
CA GLN A 160 -1.01 -3.63 13.03
C GLN A 160 -1.85 -2.51 13.62
N LYS A 161 -3.15 -2.76 13.75
CA LYS A 161 -4.05 -1.89 14.51
C LYS A 161 -3.85 -2.13 16.01
N GLU A 162 -3.50 -1.07 16.73
CA GLU A 162 -3.30 -1.10 18.18
C GLU A 162 -4.63 -1.29 18.90
N ASN A 163 -4.61 -1.92 20.08
CA ASN A 163 -5.81 -2.15 20.92
C ASN A 163 -7.02 -2.76 20.18
N TYR A 164 -6.79 -3.55 19.13
CA TYR A 164 -7.86 -4.09 18.29
C TYR A 164 -8.60 -5.26 18.95
N CYS A 165 -9.95 -5.21 18.93
CA CYS A 165 -10.80 -6.30 19.40
C CYS A 165 -11.34 -7.11 18.23
N GLN A 166 -10.85 -8.34 18.05
CA GLN A 166 -11.24 -9.23 16.96
C GLN A 166 -12.71 -9.67 16.96
N PHE A 167 -13.43 -9.49 18.07
CA PHE A 167 -14.82 -9.92 18.24
C PHE A 167 -15.82 -8.79 18.03
N ALA A 168 -15.37 -7.53 18.10
CA ALA A 168 -16.24 -6.37 18.03
C ALA A 168 -16.55 -5.99 16.59
N GLU A 169 -17.71 -5.37 16.38
CA GLU A 169 -18.01 -4.74 15.10
C GLU A 169 -17.17 -3.46 14.90
N GLU A 170 -16.60 -3.30 13.71
CA GLU A 170 -15.86 -2.11 13.35
C GLU A 170 -16.80 -0.96 12.95
N HIS A 171 -16.79 0.13 13.72
CA HIS A 171 -17.63 1.31 13.45
C HIS A 171 -16.94 2.38 12.61
N GLN A 172 -15.61 2.39 12.55
CA GLN A 172 -14.84 3.37 11.79
C GLN A 172 -13.77 2.66 10.95
N PRO A 173 -13.61 3.03 9.68
CA PRO A 173 -12.62 2.43 8.81
C PRO A 173 -11.22 2.84 9.24
N ILE A 174 -10.26 2.02 8.84
CA ILE A 174 -8.83 2.33 8.87
C ILE A 174 -8.53 3.15 7.63
N GLU A 175 -7.99 4.35 7.83
CA GLU A 175 -7.53 5.22 6.75
C GLU A 175 -6.01 5.17 6.68
N MET A 176 -5.52 4.56 5.62
CA MET A 176 -4.10 4.45 5.29
C MET A 176 -3.69 5.55 4.31
N PHE A 177 -2.47 6.04 4.50
CA PHE A 177 -1.82 7.05 3.68
C PHE A 177 -0.43 6.56 3.30
N LEU A 178 -0.17 6.49 2.00
CA LEU A 178 1.12 6.19 1.41
C LEU A 178 1.64 7.45 0.72
N GLU A 179 2.76 7.94 1.23
CA GLU A 179 3.55 9.02 0.66
C GLU A 179 4.61 8.42 -0.26
N VAL A 180 4.73 8.97 -1.46
CA VAL A 180 5.68 8.53 -2.48
C VAL A 180 6.47 9.75 -2.95
N ILE A 181 7.78 9.69 -2.81
CA ILE A 181 8.69 10.74 -3.24
C ILE A 181 9.71 10.14 -4.18
N ASP A 182 9.78 10.63 -5.42
CA ASP A 182 10.85 10.29 -6.35
C ASP A 182 11.66 11.53 -6.67
N GLU A 183 12.87 11.60 -6.09
CA GLU A 183 13.75 12.78 -6.07
C GLU A 183 13.09 14.05 -5.50
N VAL A 184 12.29 14.73 -6.32
CA VAL A 184 11.52 15.94 -5.98
C VAL A 184 10.05 15.86 -6.38
N GLU A 185 9.64 14.81 -7.09
CA GLU A 185 8.24 14.52 -7.39
C GLU A 185 7.55 13.92 -6.16
N TYR A 186 6.36 14.42 -5.86
CA TYR A 186 5.53 13.98 -4.74
C TYR A 186 4.17 13.49 -5.21
N GLU A 187 3.85 12.27 -4.81
CA GLU A 187 2.53 11.69 -4.94
C GLU A 187 2.07 11.14 -3.59
N ASN A 188 0.76 11.13 -3.36
CA ASN A 188 0.18 10.47 -2.21
C ASN A 188 -1.01 9.60 -2.58
N TYR A 189 -1.20 8.52 -1.82
CA TYR A 189 -2.23 7.53 -2.07
C TYR A 189 -2.95 7.22 -0.76
N THR A 190 -4.28 7.22 -0.80
CA THR A 190 -5.11 6.87 0.34
C THR A 190 -5.86 5.57 0.08
N SER A 191 -6.11 4.82 1.14
CA SER A 191 -6.99 3.66 1.13
C SER A 191 -7.79 3.62 2.43
N SER A 192 -9.09 3.36 2.33
CA SER A 192 -10.00 3.33 3.47
C SER A 192 -10.75 2.00 3.47
N PHE A 193 -10.68 1.26 4.56
CA PHE A 193 -11.26 -0.08 4.66
C PHE A 193 -11.56 -0.49 6.10
N PHE A 194 -12.47 -1.43 6.28
CA PHE A 194 -12.58 -2.22 7.51
C PHE A 194 -11.74 -3.49 7.37
N ILE A 195 -11.23 -4.04 8.49
CA ILE A 195 -10.50 -5.31 8.46
C ILE A 195 -11.37 -6.41 7.86
N ARG A 196 -12.66 -6.47 8.24
CA ARG A 196 -13.64 -7.43 7.68
C ARG A 196 -13.74 -7.40 6.15
N ASP A 197 -13.51 -6.25 5.51
CA ASP A 197 -13.59 -6.11 4.05
C ASP A 197 -12.32 -6.62 3.34
N ILE A 198 -11.18 -6.55 4.01
CA ILE A 198 -9.88 -6.96 3.46
C ILE A 198 -9.46 -8.36 3.90
N ILE A 199 -10.34 -9.12 4.55
CA ILE A 199 -10.08 -10.50 4.93
C ILE A 199 -9.85 -11.37 3.70
N LYS A 200 -8.70 -12.03 3.68
CA LYS A 200 -8.31 -13.09 2.76
C LYS A 200 -7.57 -14.18 3.53
N PRO A 201 -8.24 -15.29 3.90
CA PRO A 201 -7.60 -16.37 4.64
C PRO A 201 -6.43 -16.97 3.86
N ASP A 202 -5.48 -17.59 4.57
CA ASP A 202 -4.52 -18.48 3.92
C ASP A 202 -5.23 -19.72 3.34
N PRO A 203 -4.65 -20.43 2.35
CA PRO A 203 -5.25 -21.64 1.81
C PRO A 203 -5.35 -22.78 2.85
N PRO A 204 -6.43 -23.59 2.85
CA PRO A 204 -6.52 -24.80 3.67
C PRO A 204 -5.43 -25.82 3.33
N GLN A 205 -5.09 -26.67 4.30
CA GLN A 205 -4.28 -27.86 4.07
C GLN A 205 -5.21 -29.06 3.88
N CYS A 206 -5.18 -29.68 2.70
CA CYS A 206 -6.08 -30.77 2.33
C CYS A 206 -5.36 -32.09 2.03
N GLN A 207 -6.08 -33.20 2.19
CA GLN A 207 -5.62 -34.57 1.94
C GLN A 207 -6.72 -35.36 1.23
N TYR A 208 -6.31 -36.29 0.34
CA TYR A 208 -7.24 -37.15 -0.38
C TYR A 208 -7.05 -38.63 0.00
N ALA A 209 -8.08 -39.22 0.59
CA ALA A 209 -8.14 -40.64 0.89
C ALA A 209 -8.74 -41.41 -0.30
N GLY A 210 -7.87 -41.90 -1.19
CA GLY A 210 -8.30 -42.62 -2.40
C GLY A 210 -9.05 -43.94 -2.16
N THR A 211 -8.98 -44.51 -0.95
CA THR A 211 -9.67 -45.76 -0.58
C THR A 211 -11.19 -45.61 -0.51
N ASN A 212 -11.69 -44.45 -0.12
CA ASN A 212 -13.12 -44.16 0.02
C ASN A 212 -13.57 -42.89 -0.74
N GLY A 213 -12.65 -42.19 -1.41
CA GLY A 213 -12.96 -40.98 -2.17
C GLY A 213 -13.13 -39.74 -1.29
N THR A 214 -12.69 -39.77 -0.03
CA THR A 214 -12.87 -38.65 0.89
C THR A 214 -11.77 -37.63 0.74
N VAL A 215 -12.14 -36.36 0.57
CA VAL A 215 -11.23 -35.23 0.72
C VAL A 215 -11.47 -34.61 2.09
N THR A 216 -10.41 -34.38 2.85
CA THR A 216 -10.47 -33.71 4.15
C THR A 216 -9.53 -32.52 4.18
N TRP A 217 -9.83 -31.51 4.99
CA TRP A 217 -8.95 -30.36 5.16
C TRP A 217 -9.03 -29.75 6.55
N THR A 218 -8.01 -28.96 6.88
CA THR A 218 -7.93 -28.21 8.12
C THR A 218 -7.98 -26.72 7.86
N TYR A 219 -8.55 -25.98 8.82
CA TYR A 219 -8.48 -24.52 8.85
C TYR A 219 -7.01 -24.07 8.80
N PRO A 220 -6.70 -22.97 8.11
CA PRO A 220 -5.36 -22.40 8.12
C PRO A 220 -4.94 -22.06 9.55
N ARG A 221 -3.67 -22.31 9.88
CA ARG A 221 -3.12 -22.04 11.23
C ARG A 221 -3.16 -20.56 11.60
N THR A 222 -3.15 -19.69 10.59
CA THR A 222 -3.20 -18.23 10.74
C THR A 222 -4.61 -17.71 10.97
N TRP A 223 -5.67 -18.52 10.82
CA TRP A 223 -7.05 -18.06 10.96
C TRP A 223 -7.41 -17.74 12.43
N SER A 224 -8.32 -16.80 12.63
CA SER A 224 -8.79 -16.39 13.97
C SER A 224 -9.41 -17.56 14.74
N THR A 225 -9.28 -17.51 16.07
CA THR A 225 -9.81 -18.51 17.00
C THR A 225 -10.71 -17.85 18.06
N PRO A 226 -11.74 -18.54 18.55
CA PRO A 226 -12.12 -19.92 18.23
C PRO A 226 -12.87 -20.04 16.88
N LYS A 227 -12.73 -21.19 16.22
CA LYS A 227 -13.35 -21.48 14.90
C LYS A 227 -14.88 -21.51 14.95
N THR A 228 -15.45 -21.73 16.13
CA THR A 228 -16.89 -21.64 16.37
C THR A 228 -17.41 -20.20 16.26
N TYR A 229 -16.56 -19.21 16.52
CA TYR A 229 -16.88 -17.79 16.35
C TYR A 229 -16.47 -17.26 14.97
N PHE A 230 -15.33 -17.73 14.47
CA PHE A 230 -14.82 -17.38 13.13
C PHE A 230 -14.94 -18.60 12.18
N PRO A 231 -16.13 -19.03 11.79
CA PRO A 231 -16.27 -20.14 10.86
C PRO A 231 -15.89 -19.71 9.43
N LEU A 232 -15.21 -20.61 8.74
CA LEU A 232 -14.96 -20.51 7.31
C LEU A 232 -16.02 -21.29 6.54
N THR A 233 -16.22 -20.91 5.29
CA THR A 233 -16.84 -21.71 4.25
C THR A 233 -15.78 -22.11 3.22
N PHE A 234 -15.97 -23.24 2.57
CA PHE A 234 -14.98 -23.84 1.69
C PHE A 234 -15.54 -24.09 0.30
N LYS A 235 -14.65 -24.04 -0.67
CA LYS A 235 -14.95 -24.48 -2.03
C LYS A 235 -13.90 -25.49 -2.46
N VAL A 236 -14.37 -26.62 -2.97
CA VAL A 236 -13.55 -27.73 -3.47
C VAL A 236 -13.65 -27.75 -4.99
N LYS A 237 -12.49 -27.76 -5.66
CA LYS A 237 -12.40 -27.90 -7.11
C LYS A 237 -11.87 -29.28 -7.47
N VAL A 238 -12.52 -29.93 -8.43
CA VAL A 238 -12.09 -31.19 -9.03
C VAL A 238 -11.90 -30.96 -10.52
N GLU A 239 -10.65 -31.07 -10.98
CA GLU A 239 -10.32 -31.01 -12.41
C GLU A 239 -10.14 -32.43 -12.94
N ARG A 240 -11.07 -32.88 -13.79
CA ARG A 240 -11.04 -34.20 -14.40
C ARG A 240 -10.31 -34.15 -15.73
N THR A 241 -9.08 -34.66 -15.76
CA THR A 241 -8.22 -34.61 -16.97
C THR A 241 -8.81 -35.35 -18.16
N LYS A 242 -9.55 -36.45 -17.93
CA LYS A 242 -10.16 -37.24 -19.01
C LYS A 242 -11.40 -36.60 -19.65
N LYS A 243 -12.09 -35.71 -18.93
CA LYS A 243 -13.36 -35.12 -19.37
C LYS A 243 -13.25 -33.63 -19.72
N HIS A 244 -12.08 -33.01 -19.53
CA HIS A 244 -11.92 -31.55 -19.60
C HIS A 244 -13.02 -30.81 -18.81
N GLU A 245 -13.39 -31.37 -17.66
CA GLU A 245 -14.52 -30.92 -16.87
C GLU A 245 -14.02 -30.46 -15.50
N ASN A 246 -14.43 -29.25 -15.11
CA ASN A 246 -14.16 -28.68 -13.80
C ASN A 246 -15.45 -28.69 -12.99
N GLN A 247 -15.43 -29.36 -11.84
CA GLN A 247 -16.54 -29.37 -10.89
C GLN A 247 -16.14 -28.60 -9.64
N GLU A 248 -17.00 -27.70 -9.18
CA GLU A 248 -16.82 -26.94 -7.93
C GLU A 248 -17.95 -27.29 -6.95
N HIS A 249 -17.58 -27.52 -5.70
CA HIS A 249 -18.51 -27.84 -4.62
C HIS A 249 -18.30 -26.89 -3.45
N ASP A 250 -19.35 -26.14 -3.10
CA ASP A 250 -19.38 -25.34 -1.88
C ASP A 250 -19.75 -26.22 -0.68
N THR A 251 -19.07 -26.04 0.45
CA THR A 251 -19.33 -26.79 1.67
C THR A 251 -18.88 -26.03 2.91
N GLU A 252 -19.60 -26.25 3.99
CA GLU A 252 -19.32 -25.71 5.31
C GLU A 252 -18.53 -26.69 6.20
N GLU A 253 -18.46 -27.95 5.77
CA GLU A 253 -17.80 -29.03 6.47
C GLU A 253 -16.29 -29.05 6.16
N GLN A 254 -15.53 -29.80 6.96
CA GLN A 254 -14.10 -30.03 6.74
C GLN A 254 -13.80 -31.31 5.95
N SER A 255 -14.84 -31.87 5.30
CA SER A 255 -14.72 -33.05 4.46
C SER A 255 -15.80 -33.11 3.40
N ILE A 256 -15.51 -33.76 2.28
CA ILE A 256 -16.51 -34.11 1.26
C ILE A 256 -16.16 -35.46 0.62
N GLN A 257 -17.17 -36.23 0.25
CA GLN A 257 -17.00 -37.42 -0.58
C GLN A 257 -17.01 -37.02 -2.05
N ILE A 258 -15.95 -37.36 -2.78
CA ILE A 258 -15.86 -37.13 -4.21
C ILE A 258 -15.96 -38.48 -4.91
N PRO A 259 -16.92 -38.65 -5.86
CA PRO A 259 -17.04 -39.88 -6.62
C PRO A 259 -15.70 -40.24 -7.30
N ALA A 260 -15.32 -41.52 -7.20
CA ALA A 260 -14.04 -42.09 -7.61
C ALA A 260 -13.28 -41.26 -8.64
N THR A 261 -12.30 -40.50 -8.16
CA THR A 261 -11.43 -39.71 -9.01
C THR A 261 -10.39 -40.62 -9.66
N GLY A 262 -10.11 -40.39 -10.95
CA GLY A 262 -9.02 -41.07 -11.64
C GLY A 262 -7.66 -40.69 -11.04
N PRO A 263 -6.60 -41.49 -11.26
CA PRO A 263 -5.27 -41.22 -10.71
C PRO A 263 -4.60 -39.92 -11.21
N LYS A 264 -5.25 -39.18 -12.12
CA LYS A 264 -4.76 -37.91 -12.70
C LYS A 264 -5.67 -36.72 -12.40
N ASP A 265 -6.70 -36.91 -11.58
CA ASP A 265 -7.60 -35.81 -11.23
C ASP A 265 -6.93 -34.92 -10.18
N LYS A 266 -7.14 -33.61 -10.32
CA LYS A 266 -6.56 -32.61 -9.43
C LYS A 266 -7.64 -32.07 -8.52
N ILE A 267 -7.39 -32.15 -7.22
CA ILE A 267 -8.32 -31.67 -6.19
C ILE A 267 -7.63 -30.53 -5.44
N SER A 268 -8.32 -29.41 -5.26
CA SER A 268 -7.86 -28.29 -4.44
C SER A 268 -9.01 -27.68 -3.66
N VAL A 269 -8.68 -27.03 -2.54
CA VAL A 269 -9.65 -26.41 -1.64
C VAL A 269 -9.25 -24.95 -1.40
N LYS A 270 -10.23 -24.05 -1.34
CA LYS A 270 -10.02 -22.67 -0.87
C LYS A 270 -11.05 -22.32 0.20
N ALA A 271 -10.77 -21.29 0.97
CA ALA A 271 -11.61 -20.85 2.09
C ALA A 271 -11.97 -19.38 1.98
N ARG A 272 -13.07 -19.01 2.63
CA ARG A 272 -13.52 -17.63 2.83
C ARG A 272 -14.23 -17.54 4.18
N ASP A 273 -14.28 -16.35 4.77
CA ASP A 273 -15.20 -16.10 5.88
C ASP A 273 -16.63 -16.53 5.53
N ARG A 274 -17.32 -17.17 6.48
CA ARG A 274 -18.69 -17.66 6.25
C ARG A 274 -19.71 -16.53 6.27
N TYR A 275 -19.56 -15.58 7.19
CA TYR A 275 -20.58 -14.56 7.47
C TYR A 275 -20.35 -13.28 6.70
N TYR A 276 -19.13 -13.04 6.25
CA TYR A 276 -18.78 -11.86 5.47
C TYR A 276 -18.35 -12.21 4.05
N ASN A 277 -18.77 -11.41 3.08
CA ASN A 277 -18.43 -11.63 1.68
C ASN A 277 -17.03 -11.08 1.35
N SER A 278 -16.02 -11.57 2.06
CA SER A 278 -14.63 -11.19 1.90
C SER A 278 -13.96 -11.92 0.72
N SER A 279 -12.65 -11.75 0.55
CA SER A 279 -11.92 -12.46 -0.49
C SER A 279 -11.78 -13.94 -0.18
N TRP A 280 -11.87 -14.78 -1.22
CA TRP A 280 -11.44 -16.17 -1.14
C TRP A 280 -9.92 -16.26 -1.01
N SER A 281 -9.43 -17.25 -0.26
CA SER A 281 -8.03 -17.65 -0.27
C SER A 281 -7.61 -18.08 -1.68
N GLU A 282 -6.30 -18.15 -1.90
CA GLU A 282 -5.79 -18.94 -3.03
C GLU A 282 -6.22 -20.40 -2.89
N TRP A 283 -6.20 -21.13 -4.01
CA TRP A 283 -6.38 -22.58 -3.98
C TRP A 283 -5.22 -23.23 -3.20
N SER A 284 -5.53 -24.24 -2.40
CA SER A 284 -4.54 -25.07 -1.74
C SER A 284 -3.62 -25.74 -2.77
N SER A 285 -2.47 -26.22 -2.29
CA SER A 285 -1.76 -27.28 -3.00
C SER A 285 -2.70 -28.46 -3.25
N LEU A 286 -2.39 -29.26 -4.28
CA LEU A 286 -3.19 -30.43 -4.62
C LEU A 286 -3.36 -31.35 -3.41
N CYS A 287 -4.60 -31.75 -3.13
CA CYS A 287 -4.92 -32.71 -2.08
C CYS A 287 -4.37 -34.07 -2.50
N ARG A 288 -3.29 -34.49 -1.84
CA ARG A 288 -2.64 -35.79 -2.05
C ARG A 288 -3.00 -36.76 -0.94
#